data_AF-A0A845W905-F1
#
_entry.id   AF-A0A845W905-F1
#
_cell.length_a   1.000
_cell.length_b   1.000
_cell.length_c   1.000
_cell.angle_alpha   90.00
_cell.angle_beta   90.00
_cell.angle_gamma   90.00
#
_symmetry.space_group_name_H-M   'P 1'
#
loop_
_entity.id
_entity.type
_entity.pdbx_description
1 polymer ?
#
loop_
_entity_poly.entity_id
_entity_poly.type
_entity_poly.pdbx_seq_one_letter_code
_entity_poly.pdbx_strand_id
1 'polypeptide(L)'
;MLGGKSQFVGETTVIQYDEAGNDDYALITDFDTTEDVIQLGGSKSDYRLDSSPIGLPSGTGIFLGNELTAIVQGSLELDLSASYFEGSEG
;
A
#
# COMPACT_ATOMS: atom_id res chain seq x y z
N MET A 1 -11.43 -21.03 3.47
CA MET A 1 -11.31 -19.84 2.60
C MET A 1 -10.22 -19.01 3.22
N LEU A 2 -8.99 -19.11 2.70
CA LEU A 2 -7.80 -18.52 3.28
C LEU A 2 -7.47 -17.26 2.47
N GLY A 3 -7.58 -16.10 3.10
CA GLY A 3 -7.19 -14.80 2.54
C GLY A 3 -5.68 -14.76 2.29
N GLY A 4 -5.32 -14.11 1.19
CA GLY A 4 -4.07 -14.25 0.45
C GLY A 4 -2.80 -14.15 1.29
N LYS A 5 -1.88 -15.09 1.05
CA LYS A 5 -0.47 -14.92 1.37
C LYS A 5 0.11 -13.82 0.47
N SER A 6 0.32 -12.63 1.00
CA SER A 6 1.26 -11.68 0.41
C SER A 6 2.61 -11.89 1.07
N GLN A 7 3.58 -12.39 0.31
CA GLN A 7 4.97 -12.56 0.73
C GLN A 7 5.78 -11.46 0.03
N PHE A 8 6.29 -10.48 0.79
CA PHE A 8 7.25 -9.50 0.28
C PHE A 8 8.65 -9.85 0.79
N VAL A 9 9.65 -9.67 -0.07
CA VAL A 9 11.07 -9.97 0.18
C VAL A 9 11.80 -8.63 0.28
N GLY A 10 12.18 -8.22 1.51
CA GLY A 10 12.88 -6.96 1.81
C GLY A 10 12.81 -6.60 3.31
N GLU A 11 13.72 -5.75 3.81
CA GLU A 11 13.84 -5.35 5.24
C GLU A 11 12.74 -4.37 5.72
N THR A 12 11.61 -4.28 5.02
CA THR A 12 10.48 -3.43 5.42
C THR A 12 9.71 -4.09 6.57
N THR A 13 9.55 -3.38 7.69
CA THR A 13 8.73 -3.85 8.80
C THR A 13 7.24 -3.68 8.44
N VAL A 14 6.60 -4.75 7.96
CA VAL A 14 5.15 -4.78 7.73
C VAL A 14 4.45 -5.31 8.97
N ILE A 15 3.69 -4.44 9.66
CA ILE A 15 2.78 -4.88 10.72
C ILE A 15 1.42 -5.16 10.06
N GLN A 16 1.05 -6.44 9.94
CA GLN A 16 -0.28 -6.86 9.47
C GLN A 16 -1.20 -7.09 10.67
N TYR A 17 -2.42 -6.55 10.61
CA TYR A 17 -3.51 -6.86 11.55
C TYR A 17 -4.64 -7.56 10.81
N ASP A 18 -5.33 -8.46 11.52
CA ASP A 18 -6.48 -9.26 11.11
C ASP A 18 -7.67 -8.82 11.97
N GLU A 19 -8.66 -8.12 11.39
CA GLU A 19 -10.09 -8.32 11.69
C GLU A 19 -10.99 -7.40 10.82
N ALA A 20 -11.43 -7.94 9.68
CA ALA A 20 -12.74 -7.72 9.06
C ALA A 20 -13.21 -6.28 8.76
N GLY A 21 -13.06 -5.87 7.50
CA GLY A 21 -13.73 -4.71 6.90
C GLY A 21 -12.72 -3.81 6.19
N ASN A 22 -13.04 -2.53 5.97
CA ASN A 22 -12.09 -1.50 5.49
C ASN A 22 -10.90 -1.26 6.47
N ASP A 23 -10.70 -2.14 7.45
CA ASP A 23 -9.71 -2.11 8.53
C ASP A 23 -8.46 -2.95 8.22
N ASP A 24 -8.44 -3.70 7.10
CA ASP A 24 -7.31 -4.53 6.67
C ASP A 24 -6.44 -3.79 5.63
N TYR A 25 -5.67 -2.80 6.08
CA TYR A 25 -4.68 -2.09 5.26
C TYR A 25 -3.26 -2.32 5.78
N ALA A 26 -2.28 -2.32 4.86
CA ALA A 26 -0.87 -2.30 5.25
C ALA A 26 -0.46 -0.90 5.74
N LEU A 27 0.13 -0.79 6.92
CA LEU A 27 0.77 0.45 7.37
C LEU A 27 2.27 0.39 7.07
N ILE A 28 2.75 1.29 6.22
CA ILE A 28 4.16 1.38 5.81
C ILE A 28 4.75 2.62 6.45
N THR A 29 5.71 2.45 7.35
CA THR A 29 6.17 3.54 8.25
C THR A 29 7.48 4.20 7.84
N ASP A 30 8.26 3.54 6.98
CA ASP A 30 9.66 3.87 6.66
C ASP A 30 9.98 3.72 5.17
N PHE A 31 8.98 3.88 4.30
CA PHE A 31 9.15 3.74 2.84
C PHE A 31 10.19 4.71 2.28
N ASP A 32 11.25 4.17 1.66
CA ASP A 32 12.23 4.93 0.91
C ASP A 32 12.02 4.74 -0.60
N THR A 33 11.58 5.80 -1.29
CA THR A 33 11.36 5.80 -2.75
C THR A 33 12.57 5.43 -3.60
N THR A 34 13.78 5.40 -3.03
CA THR A 34 15.04 5.07 -3.72
C THR A 34 15.52 3.65 -3.45
N GLU A 35 15.02 2.99 -2.40
CA GLU A 35 15.46 1.65 -1.97
C GLU A 35 14.32 0.62 -2.02
N ASP A 36 13.09 1.03 -1.74
CA ASP A 36 11.93 0.16 -1.58
C ASP A 36 11.04 0.11 -2.83
N VAL A 37 10.31 -1.00 -2.94
CA VAL A 37 9.28 -1.21 -3.97
C VAL A 37 7.98 -1.66 -3.31
N ILE A 38 6.88 -1.02 -3.69
CA ILE A 38 5.51 -1.44 -3.37
C ILE A 38 4.98 -2.25 -4.55
N GLN A 39 4.87 -3.56 -4.34
CA GLN A 39 4.30 -4.47 -5.32
C GLN A 39 2.77 -4.55 -5.14
N LEU A 40 2.06 -4.14 -6.18
CA LEU A 40 0.60 -4.16 -6.29
C LEU A 40 0.13 -5.51 -6.81
N GLY A 41 -1.05 -5.94 -6.35
CA GLY A 41 -1.68 -7.20 -6.77
C GLY A 41 -2.42 -7.13 -8.11
N GLY A 42 -2.28 -6.03 -8.87
CA GLY A 42 -2.97 -5.79 -10.14
C GLY A 42 -2.27 -4.72 -10.97
N SER A 43 -2.96 -4.22 -12.01
CA SER A 43 -2.43 -3.13 -12.83
C SER A 43 -2.38 -1.84 -12.02
N LYS A 44 -1.32 -1.04 -12.20
CA LYS A 44 -1.20 0.29 -11.58
C LYS A 44 -2.40 1.20 -11.87
N SER A 45 -3.04 1.02 -13.03
CA SER A 45 -4.23 1.79 -13.43
C SER A 45 -5.46 1.56 -12.57
N ASP A 46 -5.50 0.44 -11.83
CA ASP A 46 -6.63 0.09 -10.97
C ASP A 46 -6.52 0.77 -9.59
N TYR A 47 -5.36 1.35 -9.30
CA TYR A 47 -5.05 2.01 -8.04
C TYR A 47 -5.13 3.52 -8.15
N ARG A 48 -5.37 4.16 -7.02
CA ARG A 48 -5.20 5.61 -6.84
C ARG A 48 -4.47 5.90 -5.55
N LEU A 49 -3.87 7.09 -5.52
CA LEU A 49 -3.29 7.68 -4.33
C LEU A 49 -4.21 8.80 -3.87
N ASP A 50 -4.49 8.84 -2.57
CA ASP A 50 -5.24 9.92 -1.93
C ASP A 50 -4.76 10.11 -0.48
N SER A 51 -5.26 11.13 0.20
CA SER A 51 -5.00 11.31 1.63
C SER A 51 -5.56 10.13 2.43
N SER A 52 -4.82 9.69 3.44
CA SER A 52 -5.33 8.73 4.42
C SER A 52 -6.64 9.22 5.06
N PRO A 53 -7.66 8.35 5.21
CA PRO A 53 -8.95 8.71 5.83
C PRO A 53 -8.82 9.29 7.24
N ILE A 54 -9.77 10.14 7.62
CA ILE A 54 -9.86 10.70 8.98
C ILE A 54 -10.02 9.57 9.99
N GLY A 55 -9.21 9.60 11.06
CA GLY A 55 -9.22 8.59 12.11
C GLY A 55 -8.20 7.47 11.91
N LEU A 56 -7.51 7.43 10.76
CA LEU A 56 -6.40 6.52 10.48
C LEU A 56 -5.04 7.25 10.57
N PRO A 57 -3.91 6.52 10.60
CA PRO A 57 -2.59 7.12 10.57
C PRO A 57 -2.42 8.09 9.39
N SER A 58 -1.77 9.22 9.62
CA SER A 58 -1.55 10.23 8.57
C SER A 58 -0.57 9.72 7.52
N GLY A 59 -0.83 10.04 6.25
CA GLY A 59 0.03 9.68 5.13
C GLY A 59 -0.74 9.61 3.82
N THR A 60 -0.12 8.97 2.84
CA THR A 60 -0.72 8.69 1.53
C THR A 60 -1.38 7.32 1.56
N GLY A 61 -2.70 7.30 1.36
CA GLY A 61 -3.47 6.08 1.16
C GLY A 61 -3.31 5.57 -0.27
N ILE A 62 -3.06 4.26 -0.40
CA ILE A 62 -3.11 3.51 -1.65
C ILE A 62 -4.42 2.77 -1.67
N PHE A 63 -5.20 2.94 -2.73
CA PHE A 63 -6.52 2.37 -2.81
C PHE A 63 -6.77 1.63 -4.12
N LEU A 64 -7.47 0.50 -4.06
CA LEU A 64 -7.99 -0.26 -5.20
C LEU A 64 -9.49 -0.01 -5.32
N GLY A 65 -9.96 0.69 -6.36
CA GLY A 65 -11.39 1.01 -6.51
C GLY A 65 -11.91 1.94 -5.42
N ASN A 66 -12.55 1.45 -4.35
CA ASN A 66 -12.93 2.22 -3.16
C ASN A 66 -12.27 1.68 -1.87
N GLU A 67 -11.50 0.61 -1.98
CA GLU A 67 -10.89 -0.12 -0.87
C GLU A 67 -9.53 0.49 -0.51
N LEU A 68 -9.24 0.67 0.79
CA LEU A 68 -7.93 1.13 1.26
C LEU A 68 -7.03 -0.08 1.43
N THR A 69 -5.96 -0.16 0.65
CA THR A 69 -5.05 -1.32 0.69
C THR A 69 -3.80 -1.06 1.52
N ALA A 70 -3.35 0.20 1.57
CA ALA A 70 -2.19 0.59 2.39
C ALA A 70 -2.21 2.08 2.75
N ILE A 71 -1.52 2.44 3.83
CA ILE A 71 -1.13 3.81 4.16
C ILE A 71 0.39 3.86 4.23
N VAL A 72 0.99 4.73 3.41
CA VAL A 72 2.40 5.08 3.52
C VAL A 72 2.50 6.33 4.40
N GLN A 73 3.07 6.19 5.60
CA GLN A 73 3.23 7.31 6.51
C GLN A 73 4.28 8.30 6.01
N GLY A 74 4.10 9.56 6.39
CA GLY A 74 4.98 10.66 6.00
C GLY A 74 4.38 11.57 4.93
N SER A 75 5.13 12.58 4.55
CA SER A 75 4.73 13.59 3.55
C SER A 75 5.46 13.33 2.23
N LEU A 76 5.17 12.20 1.61
CA LEU A 76 5.74 11.80 0.32
C LEU A 76 4.72 12.08 -0.79
N GLU A 77 5.09 12.89 -1.77
CA GLU A 77 4.38 12.97 -3.05
C GLU A 77 4.68 11.69 -3.83
N LEU A 78 3.89 10.65 -3.57
CA LEU A 78 3.97 9.39 -4.28
C LEU A 78 3.36 9.51 -5.68
N ASP A 79 3.92 8.78 -6.64
CA ASP A 79 3.48 8.72 -8.03
C ASP A 79 3.40 7.26 -8.47
N LEU A 80 2.20 6.79 -8.83
CA LEU A 80 1.98 5.41 -9.30
C LEU A 80 2.79 5.08 -10.57
N SER A 81 3.14 6.09 -11.37
CA SER A 81 3.97 5.90 -12.56
C SER A 81 5.45 5.69 -12.24
N ALA A 82 5.89 6.01 -11.02
CA ALA A 82 7.27 5.83 -10.59
C ALA A 82 7.68 4.35 -10.51
N SER A 83 9.00 4.11 -10.51
CA SER A 83 9.60 2.77 -10.51
C SER A 83 9.41 2.01 -9.20
N TYR A 84 9.22 2.72 -8.08
CA TYR A 84 8.98 2.11 -6.78
C TYR A 84 7.55 1.56 -6.61
N PHE A 85 6.68 1.72 -7.62
CA PHE A 85 5.47 0.92 -7.74
C PHE A 85 5.68 -0.13 -8.82
N GLU A 86 5.33 -1.36 -8.54
CA GLU A 86 5.30 -2.43 -9.55
C GLU A 86 3.90 -3.06 -9.56
N GLY A 87 3.31 -3.19 -10.76
CA GLY A 87 2.06 -3.91 -10.95
C GLY A 87 2.32 -5.37 -11.29
N SER A 88 1.37 -6.25 -11.01
CA SER A 88 1.36 -7.57 -11.64
C SER A 88 0.77 -7.41 -13.03
N GLU A 89 1.62 -7.31 -14.06
CA GLU A 89 1.20 -7.33 -15.46
C GLU A 89 0.38 -8.62 -15.71
N GLY A 90 -0.80 -8.47 -16.31
CA GLY A 90 -1.67 -9.58 -16.72
C GLY A 90 -1.33 -10.12 -18.10
#